data_AF-T0YRC9-F1
#
_entry.id   AF-T0YRC9-F1
#
_cell.length_a   1.000
_cell.length_b   1.000
_cell.length_c   1.000
_cell.angle_alpha   90.00
_cell.angle_beta   90.00
_cell.angle_gamma   90.00
#
_symmetry.space_group_name_H-M   'P 1'
#
loop_
_entity.id
_entity.type
_entity.pdbx_description
1 polymer ?
#
loop_
_entity_poly.entity_id
_entity_poly.type
_entity_poly.pdbx_seq_one_letter_code
_entity_poly.pdbx_strand_id
1 'polypeptide(L)'
;AQTAALVAALRARLEGAGVLPEFVALLDQERWFLPSLGLDAEDLSNLQSATGRAETPGIGVAMALGDDGAFERARRAETGWREGILKGLRRIERDGVHEMAGVRWFDSPESTLAGTQAGMAMNYLLSPERPVLAFSEAGRAPVKVSGRGTLRLVAQGLDLSTALRLGAEAVGGEGGGHRVASGATIPSGSRDRFLAVVDRTVAEQLHLGGPP
;
A
#
# COMPACT_ATOMS: atom_id res chain seq x y z
N ALA A 1 7.07 -7.85 33.63
CA ALA A 1 7.05 -9.32 33.69
C ALA A 1 6.09 -9.93 32.68
N GLN A 2 4.79 -9.57 32.70
CA GLN A 2 3.77 -10.16 31.81
C GLN A 2 3.97 -9.82 30.32
N THR A 3 4.31 -8.57 29.99
CA THR A 3 4.59 -8.16 28.60
C THR A 3 5.81 -8.85 28.00
N ALA A 4 6.91 -8.98 28.77
CA ALA A 4 8.12 -9.65 28.31
C ALA A 4 7.89 -11.14 28.02
N ALA A 5 7.11 -11.82 28.88
CA ALA A 5 6.73 -13.21 28.65
C ALA A 5 5.85 -13.38 27.40
N LEU A 6 4.89 -12.46 27.17
CA LEU A 6 4.06 -12.45 25.97
C LEU A 6 4.90 -12.25 24.70
N VAL A 7 5.80 -11.27 24.70
CA VAL A 7 6.70 -10.98 23.58
C VAL A 7 7.58 -12.19 23.26
N ALA A 8 8.18 -12.84 24.26
CA ALA A 8 8.99 -14.03 24.06
C ALA A 8 8.18 -15.20 23.45
N ALA A 9 6.94 -15.40 23.91
CA ALA A 9 6.05 -16.42 23.36
C ALA A 9 5.64 -16.12 21.91
N LEU A 10 5.35 -14.85 21.58
CA LEU A 10 5.03 -14.42 20.22
C LEU A 10 6.24 -14.59 19.29
N ARG A 11 7.44 -14.19 19.74
CA ARG A 11 8.70 -14.37 19.01
C ARG A 11 8.92 -15.84 18.64
N ALA A 12 8.88 -16.74 19.64
CA ALA A 12 9.06 -18.17 19.40
C ALA A 12 8.02 -18.74 18.41
N ARG A 13 6.77 -18.25 18.48
CA ARG A 13 5.72 -18.65 17.54
C ARG A 13 5.99 -18.18 16.11
N LEU A 14 6.40 -16.92 15.92
CA LEU A 14 6.67 -16.37 14.59
C LEU A 14 7.90 -17.02 13.95
N GLU A 15 8.96 -17.23 14.73
CA GLU A 15 10.16 -17.94 14.28
C GLU A 15 9.85 -19.39 13.90
N GLY A 16 9.05 -20.09 14.72
CA GLY A 16 8.58 -21.45 14.40
C GLY A 16 7.68 -21.53 13.16
N ALA A 17 7.05 -20.41 12.76
CA ALA A 17 6.28 -20.29 11.53
C ALA A 17 7.13 -19.84 10.31
N GLY A 18 8.44 -19.65 10.48
CA GLY A 18 9.35 -19.25 9.41
C GLY A 18 9.24 -17.77 8.99
N VAL A 19 8.68 -16.92 9.86
CA VAL A 19 8.62 -15.47 9.61
C VAL A 19 10.03 -14.90 9.59
N LEU A 20 10.32 -14.02 8.61
CA LEU A 20 11.66 -13.45 8.44
C LEU A 20 12.09 -12.65 9.69
N PRO A 21 13.38 -12.71 10.10
CA PRO A 21 13.87 -12.07 11.32
C PRO A 21 13.55 -10.57 11.42
N GLU A 22 13.58 -9.84 10.31
CA GLU A 22 13.25 -8.41 10.25
C GLU A 22 11.80 -8.13 10.65
N PHE A 23 10.86 -9.05 10.38
CA PHE A 23 9.47 -8.91 10.81
C PHE A 23 9.28 -9.34 12.27
N VAL A 24 10.03 -10.34 12.74
CA VAL A 24 10.01 -10.73 14.16
C VAL A 24 10.58 -9.61 15.04
N ALA A 25 11.60 -8.89 14.56
CA ALA A 25 12.18 -7.74 15.25
C ALA A 25 11.18 -6.58 15.48
N LEU A 26 10.06 -6.54 14.73
CA LEU A 26 9.01 -5.53 14.93
C LEU A 26 8.32 -5.64 16.30
N LEU A 27 8.37 -6.81 16.96
CA LEU A 27 7.78 -7.01 18.29
C LEU A 27 8.45 -6.18 19.40
N ASP A 28 9.72 -5.79 19.20
CA ASP A 28 10.56 -5.14 20.21
C ASP A 28 10.89 -3.68 19.85
N GLN A 29 10.07 -3.04 19.01
CA GLN A 29 10.33 -1.65 18.64
C GLN A 29 10.10 -0.68 19.80
N GLU A 30 10.94 0.35 19.84
CA GLU A 30 10.78 1.46 20.75
C GLU A 30 9.47 2.20 20.43
N ARG A 31 8.63 2.40 21.46
CA ARG A 31 7.38 3.15 21.35
C ARG A 31 7.38 4.34 22.29
N TRP A 32 6.87 5.45 21.79
CA TRP A 32 6.85 6.73 22.51
C TRP A 32 5.44 6.98 23.02
N PHE A 33 5.24 6.85 24.33
CA PHE A 33 3.94 7.12 24.94
C PHE A 33 3.74 8.62 25.18
N LEU A 34 2.53 9.12 24.88
CA LEU A 34 2.12 10.51 25.04
C LEU A 34 1.08 10.59 26.19
N PRO A 35 1.50 10.81 27.45
CA PRO A 35 0.60 10.68 28.60
C PRO A 35 -0.62 11.61 28.56
N SER A 36 -0.46 12.82 28.01
CA SER A 36 -1.54 13.81 27.90
C SER A 36 -2.66 13.38 26.96
N LEU A 37 -2.37 12.47 26.02
CA LEU A 37 -3.34 11.98 25.04
C LEU A 37 -3.73 10.51 25.29
N GLY A 38 -3.07 9.83 26.25
CA GLY A 38 -3.34 8.44 26.58
C GLY A 38 -3.07 7.44 25.44
N LEU A 39 -2.12 7.76 24.55
CA LEU A 39 -1.82 6.99 23.33
C LEU A 39 -0.34 7.07 22.99
N ASP A 40 0.15 6.19 22.11
CA ASP A 40 1.51 6.27 21.60
C ASP A 40 1.63 7.15 20.33
N ALA A 41 2.84 7.64 20.05
CA ALA A 41 3.08 8.56 18.94
C ALA A 41 2.75 7.97 17.56
N GLU A 42 2.82 6.65 17.40
CA GLU A 42 2.44 5.97 16.16
C GLU A 42 0.92 5.94 16.01
N ASP A 43 0.18 5.68 17.08
CA ASP A 43 -1.27 5.81 17.11
C ASP A 43 -1.70 7.25 16.75
N LEU A 44 -1.02 8.27 17.30
CA LEU A 44 -1.29 9.67 16.94
C LEU A 44 -1.10 9.91 15.44
N SER A 45 0.03 9.44 14.90
CA SER A 45 0.36 9.56 13.47
C SER A 45 -0.68 8.86 12.58
N ASN A 46 -1.14 7.67 13.00
CA ASN A 46 -2.17 6.91 12.31
C ASN A 46 -3.51 7.65 12.29
N LEU A 47 -3.94 8.20 13.43
CA LEU A 47 -5.16 8.99 13.55
C LEU A 47 -5.08 10.27 12.71
N GLN A 48 -3.95 11.00 12.78
CA GLN A 48 -3.71 12.19 11.97
C GLN A 48 -3.82 11.85 10.47
N SER A 49 -3.16 10.78 10.05
CA SER A 49 -3.18 10.33 8.66
C SER A 49 -4.58 9.88 8.22
N ALA A 50 -5.36 9.27 9.12
CA ALA A 50 -6.74 8.88 8.83
C ALA A 50 -7.62 10.10 8.55
N THR A 51 -7.49 11.18 9.32
CA THR A 51 -8.25 12.42 9.06
C THR A 51 -7.87 13.07 7.72
N GLY A 52 -6.59 13.01 7.33
CA GLY A 52 -6.14 13.49 6.02
C GLY A 52 -6.74 12.67 4.87
N ARG A 53 -6.74 11.34 4.98
CA ARG A 53 -7.35 10.44 3.97
C ARG A 53 -8.86 10.60 3.88
N ALA A 54 -9.52 10.93 4.99
CA ALA A 54 -10.95 11.19 5.05
C ALA A 54 -11.33 12.63 4.63
N GLU A 55 -10.41 13.39 4.04
CA GLU A 55 -10.60 14.79 3.61
C GLU A 55 -11.12 15.71 4.74
N THR A 56 -10.77 15.39 5.98
CA THR A 56 -11.18 16.12 7.19
C THR A 56 -9.98 16.54 8.05
N PRO A 57 -8.93 17.16 7.48
CA PRO A 57 -7.69 17.48 8.21
C PRO A 57 -7.91 18.40 9.42
N GLY A 58 -8.98 19.21 9.42
CA GLY A 58 -9.36 20.03 10.57
C GLY A 58 -9.67 19.21 11.83
N ILE A 59 -10.13 17.96 11.67
CA ILE A 59 -10.31 17.02 12.80
C ILE A 59 -8.95 16.66 13.39
N GLY A 60 -7.94 16.40 12.56
CA GLY A 60 -6.58 16.13 13.04
C GLY A 60 -5.99 17.31 13.81
N VAL A 61 -6.20 18.54 13.34
CA VAL A 61 -5.78 19.75 14.06
C VAL A 61 -6.51 19.88 15.41
N ALA A 62 -7.83 19.70 15.45
CA ALA A 62 -8.61 19.77 16.68
C ALA A 62 -8.19 18.67 17.69
N MET A 63 -7.90 17.46 17.22
CA MET A 63 -7.36 16.37 18.02
C MET A 63 -6.02 16.75 18.66
N ALA A 64 -5.11 17.36 17.89
CA ALA A 64 -3.83 17.83 18.40
C ALA A 64 -3.95 18.97 19.44
N LEU A 65 -5.08 19.69 19.45
CA LEU A 65 -5.42 20.70 20.44
C LEU A 65 -6.20 20.16 21.65
N GLY A 66 -6.46 18.85 21.70
CA GLY A 66 -7.14 18.20 22.83
C GLY A 66 -8.67 18.18 22.75
N ASP A 67 -9.28 18.32 21.56
CA ASP A 67 -10.72 18.13 21.39
C ASP A 67 -11.10 16.63 21.48
N ASP A 68 -11.75 16.23 22.57
CA ASP A 68 -12.21 14.84 22.78
C ASP A 68 -13.15 14.36 21.65
N GLY A 69 -13.99 15.26 21.12
CA GLY A 69 -14.86 14.95 19.99
C GLY A 69 -14.09 14.61 18.71
N ALA A 70 -12.94 15.23 18.50
CA ALA A 70 -12.08 14.99 17.35
C ALA A 70 -11.36 13.65 17.43
N PHE A 71 -10.96 13.21 18.63
CA PHE A 71 -10.40 11.88 18.85
C PHE A 71 -11.34 10.78 18.37
N GLU A 72 -12.60 10.84 18.80
CA GLU A 72 -13.60 9.84 18.42
C GLU A 72 -13.89 9.84 16.90
N ARG A 73 -13.90 11.02 16.27
CA ARG A 73 -14.04 11.11 14.80
C ARG A 73 -12.83 10.54 14.07
N ALA A 74 -11.62 10.84 14.54
CA ALA A 74 -10.38 10.32 13.96
C ALA A 74 -10.31 8.78 14.10
N ARG A 75 -10.67 8.23 15.26
CA ARG A 75 -10.76 6.78 15.48
C ARG A 75 -11.75 6.11 14.54
N ARG A 76 -12.93 6.69 14.34
CA ARG A 76 -13.91 6.17 13.36
C ARG A 76 -13.35 6.16 11.94
N ALA A 77 -12.67 7.24 11.53
CA ALA A 77 -12.03 7.31 10.21
C ALA A 77 -10.92 6.25 10.05
N GLU A 78 -10.10 6.04 11.09
CA GLU A 78 -9.06 5.02 11.10
C GLU A 78 -9.63 3.59 11.02
N THR A 79 -10.64 3.29 11.84
CA THR A 79 -11.32 1.99 11.84
C THR A 79 -11.93 1.68 10.47
N GLY A 80 -12.68 2.64 9.89
CA GLY A 80 -13.25 2.45 8.55
C GLY A 80 -12.19 2.20 7.47
N TRP A 81 -11.06 2.90 7.56
CA TRP A 81 -9.92 2.68 6.64
C TRP A 81 -9.30 1.28 6.80
N ARG A 82 -9.10 0.81 8.05
CA ARG A 82 -8.60 -0.54 8.35
C ARG A 82 -9.56 -1.63 7.86
N GLU A 83 -10.86 -1.44 8.05
CA GLU A 83 -11.89 -2.34 7.52
C GLU A 83 -11.86 -2.40 5.99
N GLY A 84 -11.70 -1.24 5.33
CA GLY A 84 -11.55 -1.13 3.88
C GLY A 84 -10.33 -1.89 3.35
N ILE A 85 -9.18 -1.79 4.04
CA ILE A 85 -7.99 -2.58 3.77
C ILE A 85 -8.32 -4.08 3.82
N LEU A 86 -8.87 -4.55 4.94
CA LEU A 86 -9.11 -5.97 5.16
C LEU A 86 -10.10 -6.54 4.15
N LYS A 87 -11.15 -5.79 3.83
CA LYS A 87 -12.11 -6.16 2.79
C LYS A 87 -11.45 -6.31 1.43
N GLY A 88 -10.54 -5.41 1.06
CA GLY A 88 -9.78 -5.51 -0.19
C GLY A 88 -8.83 -6.71 -0.22
N LEU A 89 -8.09 -6.96 0.86
CA LEU A 89 -7.19 -8.12 0.95
C LEU A 89 -7.94 -9.44 0.85
N ARG A 90 -9.08 -9.59 1.54
CA ARG A 90 -9.95 -10.78 1.40
C ARG A 90 -10.48 -10.97 -0.01
N ARG A 91 -10.76 -9.87 -0.72
CA ARG A 91 -11.18 -9.94 -2.12
C ARG A 91 -10.05 -10.43 -3.01
N ILE A 92 -8.83 -9.90 -2.82
CA ILE A 92 -7.63 -10.34 -3.56
C ILE A 92 -7.33 -11.82 -3.30
N GLU A 93 -7.43 -12.27 -2.04
CA GLU A 93 -7.23 -13.68 -1.68
C GLU A 93 -8.27 -14.61 -2.34
N ARG A 94 -9.53 -14.18 -2.41
CA ARG A 94 -10.63 -14.97 -2.99
C ARG A 94 -10.63 -14.97 -4.52
N ASP A 95 -10.48 -13.79 -5.13
CA ASP A 95 -10.68 -13.57 -6.57
C ASP A 95 -9.36 -13.63 -7.35
N GLY A 96 -8.22 -13.54 -6.66
CA GLY A 96 -6.91 -13.37 -7.27
C GLY A 96 -6.66 -11.96 -7.80
N VAL A 97 -5.63 -11.84 -8.63
CA VAL A 97 -5.27 -10.64 -9.38
C VAL A 97 -5.09 -10.97 -10.85
N HIS A 98 -5.13 -9.96 -11.71
CA HIS A 98 -4.79 -10.13 -13.12
C HIS A 98 -3.27 -10.24 -13.27
N GLU A 99 -2.82 -11.29 -13.94
CA GLU A 99 -1.41 -11.58 -14.21
C GLU A 99 -1.03 -11.14 -15.62
N MET A 100 0.08 -10.40 -15.74
CA MET A 100 0.72 -10.04 -17.01
C MET A 100 2.22 -10.39 -16.94
N ALA A 101 2.97 -10.25 -18.03
CA ALA A 101 4.34 -10.76 -18.10
C ALA A 101 5.30 -10.08 -17.10
N GLY A 102 5.20 -8.76 -16.97
CA GLY A 102 5.98 -7.93 -16.06
C GLY A 102 5.25 -7.53 -14.79
N VAL A 103 3.92 -7.37 -14.81
CA VAL A 103 3.15 -6.84 -13.67
C VAL A 103 1.94 -7.68 -13.29
N ARG A 104 1.44 -7.45 -12.08
CA ARG A 104 0.09 -7.87 -11.65
C ARG A 104 -0.78 -6.67 -11.41
N TRP A 105 -2.09 -6.82 -11.54
CA TRP A 105 -2.99 -5.72 -11.21
C TRP A 105 -4.37 -6.14 -10.71
N PHE A 106 -5.03 -5.22 -9.99
CA PHE A 106 -6.41 -5.37 -9.54
C PHE A 106 -7.11 -4.01 -9.42
N ASP A 107 -8.44 -4.03 -9.37
CA ASP A 107 -9.26 -2.86 -9.09
C ASP A 107 -9.51 -2.67 -7.58
N SER A 108 -9.20 -1.48 -7.07
CA SER A 108 -9.51 -1.02 -5.73
C SER A 108 -10.66 -0.01 -5.78
N PRO A 109 -11.65 -0.11 -4.88
CA PRO A 109 -12.79 0.81 -4.87
C PRO A 109 -12.37 2.26 -4.51
N GLU A 110 -11.25 2.44 -3.81
CA GLU A 110 -10.82 3.75 -3.31
C GLU A 110 -9.31 3.96 -3.49
N SER A 111 -8.96 5.15 -4.00
CA SER A 111 -7.54 5.50 -4.23
C SER A 111 -6.69 5.54 -2.96
N THR A 112 -7.30 5.87 -1.82
CA THR A 112 -6.65 5.95 -0.49
C THR A 112 -6.32 4.57 0.09
N LEU A 113 -6.95 3.50 -0.43
CA LEU A 113 -6.72 2.11 -0.05
C LEU A 113 -5.80 1.40 -1.03
N ALA A 114 -5.88 1.74 -2.32
CA ALA A 114 -5.22 1.08 -3.44
C ALA A 114 -3.73 0.78 -3.20
N GLY A 115 -2.94 1.80 -2.87
CA GLY A 115 -1.50 1.64 -2.67
C GLY A 115 -1.14 0.77 -1.46
N THR A 116 -1.93 0.84 -0.39
CA THR A 116 -1.71 0.06 0.83
C THR A 116 -2.11 -1.41 0.61
N GLN A 117 -3.26 -1.64 -0.04
CA GLN A 117 -3.70 -2.97 -0.46
C GLN A 117 -2.69 -3.63 -1.40
N ALA A 118 -2.15 -2.91 -2.39
CA ALA A 118 -1.12 -3.44 -3.28
C ALA A 118 0.15 -3.85 -2.54
N GLY A 119 0.61 -3.01 -1.59
CA GLY A 119 1.80 -3.31 -0.79
C GLY A 119 1.62 -4.55 0.10
N MET A 120 0.48 -4.66 0.79
CA MET A 120 0.19 -5.82 1.63
C MET A 120 -0.06 -7.08 0.82
N ALA A 121 -0.80 -7.00 -0.28
CA ALA A 121 -1.02 -8.15 -1.15
C ALA A 121 0.30 -8.71 -1.68
N MET A 122 1.20 -7.84 -2.14
CA MET A 122 2.54 -8.23 -2.60
C MET A 122 3.39 -8.90 -1.51
N ASN A 123 3.29 -8.44 -0.26
CA ASN A 123 4.10 -8.99 0.84
C ASN A 123 3.52 -10.28 1.45
N TYR A 124 2.21 -10.49 1.38
CA TYR A 124 1.55 -11.54 2.17
C TYR A 124 0.65 -12.50 1.38
N LEU A 125 0.15 -12.09 0.21
CA LEU A 125 -0.85 -12.87 -0.54
C LEU A 125 -0.35 -13.33 -1.92
N LEU A 126 0.61 -12.63 -2.50
CA LEU A 126 1.07 -12.82 -3.88
C LEU A 126 2.54 -13.23 -3.93
N SER A 127 2.94 -13.85 -5.04
CA SER A 127 4.36 -14.17 -5.29
C SER A 127 5.20 -12.88 -5.36
N PRO A 128 6.42 -12.86 -4.78
CA PRO A 128 7.25 -11.65 -4.72
C PRO A 128 7.99 -11.33 -6.04
N GLU A 129 7.73 -12.06 -7.12
CA GLU A 129 8.48 -11.99 -8.38
C GLU A 129 8.09 -10.83 -9.31
N ARG A 130 6.92 -10.21 -9.08
CA ARG A 130 6.41 -9.12 -9.91
C ARG A 130 5.81 -8.01 -9.05
N PRO A 131 5.97 -6.74 -9.43
CA PRO A 131 5.27 -5.64 -8.77
C PRO A 131 3.77 -5.69 -9.03
N VAL A 132 3.02 -4.97 -8.20
CA VAL A 132 1.55 -4.92 -8.23
C VAL A 132 1.07 -3.51 -8.50
N LEU A 133 0.10 -3.36 -9.41
CA LEU A 133 -0.61 -2.13 -9.70
C LEU A 133 -2.05 -2.22 -9.18
N ALA A 134 -2.48 -1.21 -8.42
CA ALA A 134 -3.87 -1.05 -8.04
C ALA A 134 -4.50 0.10 -8.82
N PHE A 135 -5.59 -0.17 -9.51
CA PHE A 135 -6.39 0.83 -10.23
C PHE A 135 -7.56 1.25 -9.37
N SER A 136 -7.77 2.54 -9.19
CA SER A 136 -8.95 3.06 -8.51
C SER A 136 -9.72 3.99 -9.43
N GLU A 137 -10.89 3.52 -9.84
CA GLU A 137 -11.85 4.24 -10.69
C GLU A 137 -13.08 4.54 -9.83
N ALA A 138 -12.94 5.52 -8.94
CA ALA A 138 -14.00 5.91 -8.00
C ALA A 138 -15.09 6.77 -8.68
N GLY A 139 -15.56 6.35 -9.86
CA GLY A 139 -16.60 7.04 -10.63
C GLY A 139 -16.23 8.45 -11.12
N ARG A 140 -14.95 8.85 -11.01
CA ARG A 140 -14.42 10.12 -11.50
C ARG A 140 -13.26 9.82 -12.44
N ALA A 141 -13.36 10.30 -13.68
CA ALA A 141 -12.17 10.52 -14.48
C ALA A 141 -11.35 11.64 -13.81
N PRO A 142 -10.01 11.55 -13.76
CA PRO A 142 -9.16 10.48 -14.29
C PRO A 142 -8.96 9.27 -13.33
N VAL A 143 -8.59 8.11 -13.88
CA VAL A 143 -8.28 6.88 -13.13
C VAL A 143 -6.94 7.03 -12.43
N LYS A 144 -6.91 6.76 -11.12
CA LYS A 144 -5.66 6.75 -10.33
C LYS A 144 -5.07 5.35 -10.29
N VAL A 145 -3.75 5.26 -10.44
CA VAL A 145 -2.98 4.01 -10.41
C VAL A 145 -1.93 4.12 -9.30
N SER A 146 -1.82 3.08 -8.48
CA SER A 146 -0.78 2.95 -7.45
C SER A 146 0.07 1.72 -7.73
N GLY A 147 1.36 1.92 -8.00
CA GLY A 147 2.32 0.83 -8.17
C GLY A 147 3.13 0.56 -6.89
N ARG A 148 3.35 -0.72 -6.59
CA ARG A 148 4.18 -1.19 -5.46
C ARG A 148 5.10 -2.31 -5.92
N GLY A 149 6.37 -2.20 -5.54
CA GLY A 149 7.40 -3.22 -5.69
C GLY A 149 8.11 -3.46 -4.35
N THR A 150 9.00 -4.46 -4.32
CA THR A 150 9.86 -4.74 -3.16
C THR A 150 11.26 -4.18 -3.40
N LEU A 151 12.02 -3.98 -2.31
CA LEU A 151 13.45 -3.62 -2.44
C LEU A 151 14.26 -4.69 -3.18
N ARG A 152 13.85 -5.96 -3.06
CA ARG A 152 14.41 -7.07 -3.85
C ARG A 152 14.21 -6.84 -5.35
N LEU A 153 13.00 -6.48 -5.79
CA LEU A 153 12.73 -6.19 -7.20
C LEU A 153 13.53 -4.97 -7.69
N VAL A 154 13.65 -3.93 -6.85
CA VAL A 154 14.48 -2.75 -7.19
C VAL A 154 15.95 -3.15 -7.34
N ALA A 155 16.47 -4.02 -6.49
CA ALA A 155 17.82 -4.56 -6.62
C ALA A 155 18.02 -5.41 -7.90
N GLN A 156 16.94 -5.94 -8.47
CA GLN A 156 16.93 -6.68 -9.74
C GLN A 156 16.73 -5.77 -10.97
N GLY A 157 16.57 -4.46 -10.80
CA GLY A 157 16.42 -3.50 -11.91
C GLY A 157 15.06 -2.81 -12.01
N LEU A 158 14.09 -3.14 -11.15
CA LEU A 158 12.78 -2.49 -11.16
C LEU A 158 12.88 -0.97 -10.94
N ASP A 159 12.26 -0.22 -11.83
CA ASP A 159 11.98 1.20 -11.68
C ASP A 159 10.53 1.51 -12.07
N LEU A 160 9.64 1.47 -11.06
CA LEU A 160 8.24 1.82 -11.23
C LEU A 160 8.00 3.29 -11.58
N SER A 161 8.91 4.20 -11.20
CA SER A 161 8.76 5.62 -11.55
C SER A 161 8.85 5.78 -13.05
N THR A 162 9.88 5.20 -13.66
CA THR A 162 10.06 5.20 -15.11
C THR A 162 8.93 4.46 -15.82
N ALA A 163 8.57 3.25 -15.37
CA ALA A 163 7.53 2.46 -16.02
C ALA A 163 6.16 3.15 -16.00
N LEU A 164 5.74 3.70 -14.86
CA LEU A 164 4.45 4.38 -14.73
C LEU A 164 4.43 5.73 -15.48
N ARG A 165 5.54 6.45 -15.51
CA ARG A 165 5.67 7.68 -16.31
C ARG A 165 5.49 7.40 -17.80
N LEU A 166 6.24 6.44 -18.36
CA LEU A 166 6.14 6.07 -19.78
C LEU A 166 4.73 5.55 -20.14
N GLY A 167 4.14 4.71 -19.26
CA GLY A 167 2.78 4.23 -19.44
C GLY A 167 1.76 5.36 -19.47
N ALA A 168 1.86 6.31 -18.53
CA ALA A 168 0.94 7.44 -18.44
C ALA A 168 1.10 8.40 -19.63
N GLU A 169 2.33 8.78 -19.99
CA GLU A 169 2.62 9.64 -21.14
C GLU A 169 2.04 9.06 -22.44
N ALA A 170 2.13 7.74 -22.64
CA ALA A 170 1.60 7.04 -23.82
C ALA A 170 0.08 7.13 -24.00
N VAL A 171 -0.66 7.51 -22.94
CA VAL A 171 -2.12 7.66 -22.95
C VAL A 171 -2.58 9.08 -22.60
N GLY A 172 -1.66 10.06 -22.55
CA GLY A 172 -1.98 11.44 -22.19
C GLY A 172 -2.29 11.65 -20.71
N GLY A 173 -1.76 10.80 -19.83
CA GLY A 173 -1.78 10.94 -18.39
C GLY A 173 -0.45 11.44 -17.81
N GLU A 174 -0.37 11.45 -16.47
CA GLU A 174 0.83 11.82 -15.72
C GLU A 174 1.22 10.70 -14.75
N GLY A 175 2.52 10.44 -14.59
CA GLY A 175 2.99 9.39 -13.68
C GLY A 175 4.44 9.59 -13.23
N GLY A 176 4.80 8.96 -12.12
CA GLY A 176 6.14 8.99 -11.53
C GLY A 176 6.16 8.68 -10.03
N GLY A 177 7.32 8.88 -9.41
CA GLY A 177 7.51 8.70 -7.96
C GLY A 177 8.87 8.07 -7.65
N HIS A 178 8.88 7.09 -6.74
CA HIS A 178 10.07 6.33 -6.40
C HIS A 178 10.11 4.98 -7.12
N ARG A 179 11.32 4.44 -7.30
CA ARG A 179 11.54 3.13 -7.93
C ARG A 179 10.70 2.00 -7.33
N VAL A 180 10.52 2.02 -6.01
CA VAL A 180 9.76 1.00 -5.24
C VAL A 180 8.26 1.29 -5.13
N ALA A 181 7.85 2.56 -5.19
CA ALA A 181 6.47 2.98 -5.01
C ALA A 181 6.24 4.26 -5.82
N SER A 182 5.32 4.17 -6.78
CA SER A 182 5.02 5.24 -7.72
C SER A 182 3.53 5.28 -8.04
N GLY A 183 3.07 6.39 -8.59
CA GLY A 183 1.66 6.60 -8.96
C GLY A 183 1.52 7.08 -10.39
N ALA A 184 0.33 6.92 -10.94
CA ALA A 184 -0.06 7.54 -12.20
C ALA A 184 -1.54 7.96 -12.18
N THR A 185 -1.89 8.88 -13.06
CA THR A 185 -3.24 9.34 -13.33
C THR A 185 -3.47 9.25 -14.83
N ILE A 186 -4.47 8.48 -15.27
CA ILE A 186 -4.72 8.19 -16.69
C ILE A 186 -6.17 8.47 -17.09
N PRO A 187 -6.45 8.81 -18.36
CA PRO A 187 -7.82 8.97 -18.84
C PRO A 187 -8.64 7.67 -18.74
N SER A 188 -9.95 7.78 -18.50
CA SER A 188 -10.86 6.62 -18.54
C SER A 188 -10.82 5.94 -19.91
N GLY A 189 -10.92 4.61 -19.92
CA GLY A 189 -10.84 3.80 -21.15
C GLY A 189 -9.43 3.61 -21.72
N SER A 190 -8.38 4.16 -21.09
CA SER A 190 -6.99 4.02 -21.56
C SER A 190 -6.18 2.92 -20.86
N ARG A 191 -6.80 2.20 -19.91
CA ARG A 191 -6.17 1.21 -19.03
C ARG A 191 -5.36 0.16 -19.78
N ASP A 192 -5.92 -0.44 -20.83
CA ASP A 192 -5.26 -1.54 -21.55
C ASP A 192 -3.99 -1.07 -22.26
N ARG A 193 -4.04 0.11 -22.90
CA ARG A 193 -2.86 0.71 -23.55
C ARG A 193 -1.81 1.11 -22.53
N PHE A 194 -2.22 1.67 -21.40
CA PHE A 194 -1.34 1.97 -20.28
C PHE A 194 -0.64 0.71 -19.76
N LEU A 195 -1.42 -0.34 -19.46
CA LEU A 195 -0.92 -1.62 -18.97
C LEU A 195 0.06 -2.26 -19.95
N ALA A 196 -0.23 -2.25 -21.25
CA ALA A 196 0.67 -2.82 -22.26
C ALA A 196 2.06 -2.15 -22.26
N VAL A 197 2.12 -0.83 -22.07
CA VAL A 197 3.40 -0.10 -21.98
C VAL A 197 4.12 -0.40 -20.66
N VAL A 198 3.40 -0.36 -19.54
CA VAL A 198 4.00 -0.62 -18.22
C VAL A 198 4.50 -2.06 -18.12
N ASP A 199 3.69 -3.03 -18.56
CA ASP A 199 4.02 -4.45 -18.52
C ASP A 199 5.28 -4.78 -19.30
N ARG A 200 5.37 -4.29 -20.56
CA ARG A 200 6.57 -4.44 -21.38
C ARG A 200 7.79 -3.79 -20.71
N THR A 201 7.64 -2.56 -20.23
CA THR A 201 8.76 -1.83 -19.60
C THR A 201 9.27 -2.56 -18.37
N VAL A 202 8.38 -3.09 -17.52
CA VAL A 202 8.78 -3.84 -16.32
C VAL A 202 9.37 -5.20 -16.70
N ALA A 203 8.83 -5.90 -17.69
CA ALA A 203 9.39 -7.15 -18.17
C ALA A 203 10.82 -6.97 -18.69
N GLU A 204 11.08 -5.90 -19.45
CA GLU A 204 12.41 -5.52 -19.91
C GLU A 204 13.35 -5.17 -18.74
N GLN A 205 12.91 -4.35 -17.78
CA GLN A 205 13.68 -3.97 -16.59
C GLN A 205 14.11 -5.19 -15.74
N LEU A 206 13.23 -6.19 -15.63
CA LEU A 206 13.45 -7.38 -14.81
C LEU A 206 13.99 -8.57 -15.61
N HIS A 207 14.29 -8.40 -16.90
CA HIS A 207 14.72 -9.47 -17.81
C HIS A 207 13.77 -10.69 -17.80
N LEU A 208 12.47 -10.44 -17.61
CA LEU A 208 11.44 -11.47 -17.68
C LEU A 208 11.25 -11.76 -19.17
N GLY A 209 11.63 -12.98 -19.59
CA GLY A 209 11.66 -13.38 -21.01
C GLY A 209 10.42 -12.90 -21.76
N GLY A 210 10.64 -12.22 -22.89
CA GLY A 210 9.56 -11.82 -23.79
C GLY A 210 8.77 -13.04 -24.27
N PRO A 211 7.55 -12.85 -24.81
CA PRO A 211 6.78 -13.98 -25.33
C PRO A 211 7.61 -14.72 -26.40
N PRO A 212 7.40 -16.03 -26.58
CA PRO A 212 7.92 -16.74 -27.74
C PRO A 212 7.44 -16.09 -29.05
#